data_AF-A0A2M7DZB6-F1
#
_entry.id   AF-A0A2M7DZB6-F1
#
_cell.length_a   1.000
_cell.length_b   1.000
_cell.length_c   1.000
_cell.angle_alpha   90.00
_cell.angle_beta   90.00
_cell.angle_gamma   90.00
#
_symmetry.space_group_name_H-M   'P 1'
#
loop_
_entity.id
_entity.type
_entity.pdbx_description
1 polymer ?
#
loop_
_entity_poly.entity_id
_entity_poly.type
_entity_poly.pdbx_seq_one_letter_code
_entity_poly.pdbx_strand_id
1 'polypeptide(L)'
;MLNNKLRSKIKLVSAILLMSVAINGCNSDGNNEDKIEQNIESNIDSMQGTLIKFDNTLFSIPSPYEIAFLVKNSNLDFDKSLLNPYNKSHNYTNNFQKALNLGVYGANLGYLNVFEQNSEGIQYFSVIKILSQELGIENAFDKQTITRIENNLGNKDSLMFIISNSYRKADQYLKDNNRNDIGVLILAGGWLESTYMLTQLSQSSKNKEIDTRIGEQKHPLDNLIKILSPYYNQSKEYAELIDVLIDLAYDFDGIDINYTYSAPTVDVKNKLTVINSKSELIMTDQQLKTISDKISAIRKKIVD
;
A
#
# COMPACT_ATOMS: atom_id res chain seq x y z
N MET A 1 22.20 87.58 -21.04
CA MET A 1 22.30 86.54 -20.00
C MET A 1 20.90 86.11 -19.55
N LEU A 2 20.10 85.57 -20.48
CA LEU A 2 18.71 85.17 -20.23
C LEU A 2 18.30 84.17 -21.33
N ASN A 3 18.90 82.97 -21.33
CA ASN A 3 18.41 81.88 -22.20
C ASN A 3 18.70 80.45 -21.70
N ASN A 4 19.22 80.28 -20.48
CA ASN A 4 19.43 78.95 -19.88
C ASN A 4 18.42 78.61 -18.76
N LYS A 5 17.59 79.54 -18.29
CA LYS A 5 16.59 79.28 -17.25
C LYS A 5 15.23 78.80 -17.77
N LEU A 6 14.96 78.91 -19.07
CA LEU A 6 13.69 78.45 -19.67
C LEU A 6 13.74 76.99 -20.15
N ARG A 7 14.94 76.46 -20.43
CA ARG A 7 15.15 75.04 -20.80
C ARG A 7 15.17 74.07 -19.61
N SER A 8 15.36 74.55 -18.38
CA SER A 8 15.42 73.68 -17.18
C SER A 8 14.06 73.44 -16.52
N LYS A 9 13.03 74.27 -16.79
CA LYS A 9 11.66 74.03 -16.29
C LYS A 9 10.81 73.16 -17.23
N ILE A 10 11.13 73.13 -18.52
CA ILE A 10 10.46 72.24 -19.51
C ILE A 10 10.92 70.79 -19.37
N LYS A 11 12.13 70.55 -18.83
CA LYS A 11 12.61 69.20 -18.45
C LYS A 11 12.12 68.70 -17.09
N LEU A 12 11.54 69.58 -16.25
CA LEU A 12 11.03 69.21 -14.92
C LEU A 12 9.52 68.90 -14.93
N VAL A 13 8.79 69.32 -15.97
CA VAL A 13 7.35 69.01 -16.14
C VAL A 13 7.11 67.79 -17.06
N SER A 14 8.15 67.33 -17.78
CA SER A 14 8.13 66.11 -18.60
C SER A 14 8.53 64.84 -17.83
N ALA A 15 8.79 64.93 -16.52
CA ALA A 15 9.06 63.79 -15.64
C ALA A 15 7.84 63.36 -14.79
N ILE A 16 6.68 63.98 -14.97
CA ILE A 16 5.45 63.74 -14.17
C ILE A 16 4.30 63.13 -15.03
N LEU A 17 4.53 62.81 -16.30
CA LEU A 17 3.47 62.34 -17.21
C LEU A 17 3.71 60.96 -17.85
N LEU A 18 4.16 59.99 -17.05
CA LEU A 18 4.16 58.56 -17.42
C LEU A 18 3.78 57.69 -16.20
N MET A 19 2.83 58.17 -15.38
CA MET A 19 2.25 57.44 -14.25
C MET A 19 0.79 57.08 -14.52
N SER A 20 0.58 56.30 -15.57
CA SER A 20 -0.67 55.59 -15.84
C SER A 20 -0.44 54.48 -16.87
N VAL A 21 0.23 53.40 -16.42
CA VAL A 21 0.15 52.09 -17.06
C VAL A 21 -0.31 51.09 -15.99
N ALA A 22 -1.57 50.67 -16.16
CA ALA A 22 -2.26 49.50 -15.63
C ALA A 22 -1.59 48.70 -14.50
N ILE A 23 -2.09 48.90 -13.26
CA ILE A 23 -2.09 47.84 -12.25
C ILE A 23 -3.39 47.05 -12.45
N ASN A 24 -3.38 46.14 -13.42
CA ASN A 24 -4.19 44.92 -13.40
C ASN A 24 -3.18 43.78 -13.28
N GLY A 25 -2.64 43.61 -12.08
CA GLY A 25 -1.78 42.51 -11.70
C GLY A 25 -2.63 41.45 -11.01
N CYS A 26 -2.72 40.30 -11.66
CA CYS A 26 -3.38 39.09 -11.22
C CYS A 26 -3.18 38.83 -9.71
N ASN A 27 -4.27 38.54 -9.02
CA ASN A 27 -4.28 37.89 -7.73
C ASN A 27 -3.74 36.47 -7.94
N SER A 28 -2.41 36.32 -7.90
CA SER A 28 -1.77 35.02 -7.84
C SER A 28 -1.91 34.51 -6.41
N ASP A 29 -2.93 33.70 -6.18
CA ASP A 29 -2.97 32.75 -5.07
C ASP A 29 -1.86 31.70 -5.28
N GLY A 30 -0.62 32.16 -5.10
CA GLY A 30 0.57 31.34 -4.90
C GLY A 30 0.82 31.27 -3.40
N ASN A 31 0.38 30.17 -2.80
CA ASN A 31 1.01 29.43 -1.70
C ASN A 31 -0.06 28.61 -0.95
N ASN A 32 -0.48 27.53 -1.60
CA ASN A 32 -1.11 26.39 -0.93
C ASN A 32 -0.25 25.11 -1.04
N GLU A 33 1.00 25.22 -1.48
CA GLU A 33 1.96 24.10 -1.44
C GLU A 33 2.66 24.01 -0.06
N ASP A 34 2.95 25.14 0.59
CA ASP A 34 3.63 25.16 1.91
C ASP A 34 2.74 24.77 3.10
N LYS A 35 1.41 24.68 2.92
CA LYS A 35 0.48 24.31 4.02
C LYS A 35 0.24 22.82 4.18
N ILE A 36 0.73 21.99 3.25
CA ILE A 36 0.64 20.52 3.35
C ILE A 36 1.83 19.96 4.13
N GLU A 37 3.00 20.63 4.10
CA GLU A 37 4.20 20.18 4.83
C GLU A 37 4.08 20.25 6.36
N GLN A 38 3.19 21.10 6.91
CA GLN A 38 3.02 21.23 8.37
C GLN A 38 2.04 20.22 9.00
N ASN A 39 1.42 19.32 8.24
CA ASN A 39 0.65 18.20 8.81
C ASN A 39 1.45 16.88 8.88
N ILE A 40 2.77 16.95 8.62
CA ILE A 40 3.67 15.78 8.64
C ILE A 40 3.94 15.28 10.07
N GLU A 41 3.63 16.05 11.11
CA GLU A 41 3.67 15.61 12.51
C GLU A 41 2.27 15.28 13.05
N SER A 42 1.62 14.27 12.49
CA SER A 42 0.61 13.53 13.25
C SER A 42 0.92 12.05 13.13
N ASN A 43 1.40 11.49 14.25
CA ASN A 43 1.72 10.09 14.49
C ASN A 43 0.97 9.13 13.57
N ILE A 44 1.60 8.78 12.45
CA ILE A 44 1.34 7.49 11.81
C ILE A 44 2.05 6.51 12.73
N ASP A 45 1.27 5.92 13.65
CA ASP A 45 1.67 4.74 14.39
C ASP A 45 1.94 3.64 13.34
N SER A 46 3.18 3.60 12.86
CA SER A 46 3.66 2.72 11.80
C SER A 46 3.74 1.25 12.23
N MET A 47 3.21 0.94 13.41
CA MET A 47 3.17 -0.38 14.05
C MET A 47 1.76 -0.99 14.11
N GLN A 48 0.74 -0.30 13.58
CA GLN A 48 -0.59 -0.90 13.40
C GLN A 48 -0.82 -1.15 11.91
N GLY A 49 -0.93 -2.42 11.55
CA GLY A 49 -1.39 -2.83 10.23
C GLY A 49 -2.59 -2.01 9.80
N THR A 50 -2.64 -1.69 8.51
CA THR A 50 -3.71 -0.84 7.99
C THR A 50 -5.03 -1.51 8.32
N LEU A 51 -5.77 -0.93 9.28
CA LEU A 51 -7.09 -1.40 9.65
C LEU A 51 -8.02 -1.10 8.49
N ILE A 52 -8.18 -2.06 7.58
CA ILE A 52 -9.12 -1.94 6.47
C ILE A 52 -10.48 -2.31 7.03
N LYS A 53 -11.46 -1.40 6.98
CA LYS A 53 -12.84 -1.76 7.24
C LYS A 53 -13.48 -2.20 5.93
N PHE A 54 -13.83 -3.47 5.79
CA PHE A 54 -14.55 -4.01 4.63
C PHE A 54 -15.82 -4.72 5.11
N ASP A 55 -16.97 -4.34 4.56
CA ASP A 55 -18.30 -4.86 4.93
C ASP A 55 -18.51 -5.00 6.46
N ASN A 56 -18.35 -3.87 7.18
CA ASN A 56 -18.46 -3.80 8.64
C ASN A 56 -17.50 -4.70 9.46
N THR A 57 -16.54 -5.34 8.81
CA THR A 57 -15.48 -6.12 9.46
C THR A 57 -14.18 -5.32 9.43
N LEU A 58 -13.49 -5.25 10.57
CA LEU A 58 -12.16 -4.65 10.68
C LEU A 58 -11.11 -5.72 10.37
N PHE A 59 -10.26 -5.45 9.39
CA PHE A 59 -9.15 -6.31 8.99
C PHE A 59 -7.85 -5.69 9.46
N SER A 60 -7.04 -6.46 10.17
CA SER A 60 -5.61 -6.23 10.17
C SER A 60 -5.01 -7.15 9.11
N ILE A 61 -4.87 -6.66 7.89
CA ILE A 61 -3.99 -7.31 6.92
C ILE A 61 -2.60 -6.75 7.22
N PRO A 62 -1.58 -7.60 7.43
CA PRO A 62 -0.23 -7.09 7.47
C PRO A 62 -0.02 -6.37 6.15
N SER A 63 0.10 -5.04 6.24
CA SER A 63 0.31 -4.27 5.03
C SER A 63 1.60 -4.82 4.39
N PRO A 64 1.67 -4.89 3.05
CA PRO A 64 2.92 -5.22 2.36
C PRO A 64 4.12 -4.40 2.88
N TYR A 65 3.83 -3.21 3.42
CA TYR A 65 4.78 -2.38 4.16
C TYR A 65 5.28 -3.01 5.47
N GLU A 66 4.43 -3.54 6.35
CA GLU A 66 4.87 -4.18 7.60
C GLU A 66 5.78 -5.37 7.34
N ILE A 67 5.44 -6.17 6.33
CA ILE A 67 6.25 -7.31 5.93
C ILE A 67 7.60 -6.84 5.42
N ALA A 68 7.60 -5.88 4.50
CA ALA A 68 8.84 -5.40 3.94
C ALA A 68 9.69 -4.65 4.99
N PHE A 69 9.08 -3.94 5.94
CA PHE A 69 9.75 -3.32 7.09
C PHE A 69 10.39 -4.36 8.01
N LEU A 70 9.67 -5.43 8.34
CA LEU A 70 10.18 -6.53 9.15
C LEU A 70 11.37 -7.23 8.48
N VAL A 71 11.31 -7.39 7.16
CA VAL A 71 12.40 -7.97 6.36
C VAL A 71 13.62 -7.06 6.35
N LYS A 72 13.44 -5.74 6.19
CA LYS A 72 14.55 -4.76 6.29
C LYS A 72 15.19 -4.78 7.68
N ASN A 73 14.39 -4.84 8.74
CA ASN A 73 14.89 -4.92 10.12
C ASN A 73 15.59 -6.24 10.44
N SER A 74 15.27 -7.28 9.67
CA SER A 74 15.91 -8.60 9.76
C SER A 74 17.23 -8.69 9.00
N ASN A 75 17.73 -7.58 8.43
CA ASN A 75 18.93 -7.52 7.58
C ASN A 75 18.92 -8.54 6.43
N LEU A 76 17.75 -8.81 5.86
CA LEU A 76 17.64 -9.64 4.67
C LEU A 76 17.84 -8.80 3.43
N ASP A 77 18.58 -9.34 2.47
CA ASP A 77 18.82 -8.69 1.18
C ASP A 77 17.58 -8.73 0.28
N PHE A 78 17.52 -7.79 -0.67
CA PHE A 78 16.49 -7.78 -1.69
C PHE A 78 16.61 -9.01 -2.60
N ASP A 79 15.51 -9.74 -2.78
CA ASP A 79 15.41 -10.85 -3.72
C ASP A 79 14.35 -10.59 -4.78
N LYS A 80 14.80 -10.30 -6.00
CA LYS A 80 13.95 -10.06 -7.16
C LYS A 80 13.13 -11.29 -7.58
N SER A 81 13.58 -12.50 -7.25
CA SER A 81 12.90 -13.75 -7.63
C SER A 81 11.57 -13.96 -6.89
N LEU A 82 11.37 -13.24 -5.78
CA LEU A 82 10.12 -13.27 -5.02
C LEU A 82 8.97 -12.52 -5.72
N LEU A 83 9.30 -11.63 -6.65
CA LEU A 83 8.31 -10.78 -7.31
C LEU A 83 7.54 -11.53 -8.40
N ASN A 84 6.28 -11.14 -8.62
CA ASN A 84 5.55 -11.55 -9.82
C ASN A 84 6.06 -10.73 -11.02
N PRO A 85 6.63 -11.34 -12.07
CA PRO A 85 7.20 -10.58 -13.19
C PRO A 85 6.20 -9.60 -13.82
N TYR A 86 6.60 -8.34 -13.99
CA TYR A 86 5.75 -7.27 -14.54
C TYR A 86 5.22 -7.59 -15.96
N ASN A 87 5.98 -8.38 -16.72
CA ASN A 87 5.62 -8.75 -18.08
C ASN A 87 4.47 -9.77 -18.14
N LYS A 88 4.00 -10.36 -17.04
CA LYS A 88 2.86 -11.28 -17.05
C LYS A 88 1.48 -10.60 -17.07
N SER A 89 1.43 -9.28 -16.90
CA SER A 89 0.19 -8.50 -16.89
C SER A 89 -0.77 -8.78 -18.05
N HIS A 90 -0.26 -9.08 -19.25
CA HIS A 90 -1.06 -9.39 -20.43
C HIS A 90 -1.72 -10.78 -20.40
N ASN A 91 -1.33 -11.67 -19.48
CA ASN A 91 -1.91 -13.01 -19.36
C ASN A 91 -3.23 -13.02 -18.60
N TYR A 92 -3.57 -11.95 -17.88
CA TYR A 92 -4.80 -11.87 -17.09
C TYR A 92 -5.96 -11.42 -17.98
N THR A 93 -6.87 -12.34 -18.29
CA THR A 93 -7.87 -12.11 -19.34
C THR A 93 -9.22 -11.63 -18.79
N ASN A 94 -9.57 -12.01 -17.56
CA ASN A 94 -10.85 -11.69 -16.94
C ASN A 94 -10.70 -10.83 -15.66
N ASN A 95 -11.82 -10.26 -15.19
CA ASN A 95 -11.81 -9.37 -14.02
C ASN A 95 -11.37 -10.07 -12.74
N PHE A 96 -11.66 -11.37 -12.61
CA PHE A 96 -11.24 -12.16 -11.45
C PHE A 96 -9.72 -12.22 -11.34
N GLN A 97 -9.05 -12.62 -12.43
CA GLN A 97 -7.59 -12.68 -12.53
C GLN A 97 -6.94 -11.31 -12.35
N LYS A 98 -7.50 -10.27 -13.00
CA LYS A 98 -6.97 -8.91 -12.94
C LYS A 98 -7.06 -8.33 -11.52
N ALA A 99 -8.17 -8.55 -10.82
CA ALA A 99 -8.37 -8.05 -9.46
C ALA A 99 -7.40 -8.71 -8.48
N LEU A 100 -7.28 -10.04 -8.50
CA LEU A 100 -6.28 -10.75 -7.70
C LEU A 100 -4.86 -10.23 -7.98
N ASN A 101 -4.48 -10.14 -9.26
CA ASN A 101 -3.13 -9.74 -9.63
C ASN A 101 -2.86 -8.25 -9.38
N LEU A 102 -3.87 -7.39 -9.38
CA LEU A 102 -3.71 -6.01 -8.91
C LEU A 102 -3.27 -5.98 -7.44
N GLY A 103 -3.85 -6.84 -6.60
CA GLY A 103 -3.39 -7.04 -5.22
C GLY A 103 -1.95 -7.56 -5.14
N VAL A 104 -1.62 -8.57 -5.93
CA VAL A 104 -0.26 -9.15 -6.02
C VAL A 104 0.79 -8.09 -6.38
N TYR A 105 0.57 -7.34 -7.47
CA TYR A 105 1.50 -6.28 -7.86
C TYR A 105 1.55 -5.15 -6.84
N GLY A 106 0.47 -4.90 -6.11
CA GLY A 106 0.45 -3.98 -5.00
C GLY A 106 1.39 -4.38 -3.86
N ALA A 107 1.38 -5.65 -3.48
CA ALA A 107 2.30 -6.18 -2.49
C ALA A 107 3.75 -6.13 -2.98
N ASN A 108 3.99 -6.50 -4.25
CA ASN A 108 5.31 -6.40 -4.89
C ASN A 108 5.85 -4.96 -4.90
N LEU A 109 5.00 -3.96 -5.19
CA LEU A 109 5.40 -2.56 -5.16
C LEU A 109 5.78 -2.12 -3.73
N GLY A 110 5.07 -2.61 -2.70
CA GLY A 110 5.43 -2.40 -1.30
C GLY A 110 6.82 -2.94 -0.96
N TYR A 111 7.11 -4.18 -1.39
CA TYR A 111 8.43 -4.80 -1.21
C TYR A 111 9.54 -4.00 -1.92
N LEU A 112 9.34 -3.64 -3.19
CA LEU A 112 10.27 -2.81 -3.95
C LEU A 112 10.56 -1.46 -3.27
N ASN A 113 9.53 -0.81 -2.73
CA ASN A 113 9.67 0.48 -2.05
C ASN A 113 10.55 0.37 -0.80
N VAL A 114 10.36 -0.66 0.04
CA VAL A 114 11.16 -0.78 1.27
C VAL A 114 12.63 -1.06 1.00
N PHE A 115 12.91 -1.78 -0.07
CA PHE A 115 14.25 -2.06 -0.57
C PHE A 115 14.79 -0.98 -1.52
N GLU A 116 14.08 0.14 -1.68
CA GLU A 116 14.51 1.30 -2.46
C GLU A 116 14.81 0.97 -3.94
N GLN A 117 14.12 -0.04 -4.50
CA GLN A 117 14.26 -0.51 -5.88
C GLN A 117 13.42 0.33 -6.85
N ASN A 118 13.81 1.59 -7.00
CA ASN A 118 13.01 2.64 -7.65
C ASN A 118 12.77 2.40 -9.16
N SER A 119 13.77 1.85 -9.88
CA SER A 119 13.67 1.61 -11.32
C SER A 119 12.63 0.52 -11.63
N GLU A 120 12.71 -0.60 -10.90
CA GLU A 120 11.71 -1.67 -10.92
C GLU A 120 10.34 -1.17 -10.49
N GLY A 121 10.26 -0.32 -9.46
CA GLY A 121 9.01 0.26 -8.96
C GLY A 121 8.15 0.92 -10.05
N ILE A 122 8.78 1.62 -11.01
CA ILE A 122 8.07 2.24 -12.15
C ILE A 122 7.36 1.19 -13.00
N GLN A 123 8.00 0.05 -13.26
CA GLN A 123 7.43 -1.02 -14.10
C GLN A 123 6.21 -1.64 -13.42
N TYR A 124 6.30 -1.91 -12.11
CA TYR A 124 5.21 -2.48 -11.33
C TYR A 124 4.04 -1.50 -11.20
N PHE A 125 4.34 -0.23 -11.01
CA PHE A 125 3.32 0.81 -11.01
C PHE A 125 2.60 0.94 -12.36
N SER A 126 3.33 0.81 -13.47
CA SER A 126 2.74 0.79 -14.82
C SER A 126 1.77 -0.38 -14.99
N VAL A 127 2.10 -1.56 -14.47
CA VAL A 127 1.19 -2.72 -14.46
C VAL A 127 -0.05 -2.46 -13.62
N ILE A 128 0.10 -1.95 -12.39
CA ILE A 128 -1.01 -1.57 -11.50
C ILE A 128 -1.97 -0.61 -12.22
N LYS A 129 -1.44 0.38 -12.93
CA LYS A 129 -2.24 1.32 -13.72
C LYS A 129 -3.05 0.61 -14.82
N ILE A 130 -2.41 -0.26 -15.60
CA ILE A 130 -3.08 -1.00 -16.69
C ILE A 130 -4.22 -1.85 -16.12
N LEU A 131 -3.93 -2.63 -15.08
CA LEU A 131 -4.96 -3.47 -14.43
C LEU A 131 -6.09 -2.62 -13.85
N SER A 132 -5.77 -1.47 -13.26
CA SER A 132 -6.77 -0.54 -12.73
C SER A 132 -7.68 0.03 -13.82
N GLN A 133 -7.13 0.35 -15.00
CA GLN A 133 -7.92 0.79 -16.16
C GLN A 133 -8.82 -0.32 -16.69
N GLU A 134 -8.29 -1.53 -16.82
CA GLU A 134 -9.08 -2.67 -17.29
C GLU A 134 -10.18 -3.08 -16.28
N LEU A 135 -9.96 -2.79 -15.01
CA LEU A 135 -10.95 -2.95 -13.94
C LEU A 135 -11.85 -1.72 -13.77
N GLY A 136 -11.69 -0.63 -14.54
CA GLY A 136 -12.52 0.58 -14.42
C GLY A 136 -12.40 1.29 -13.07
N ILE A 137 -11.21 1.30 -12.46
CA ILE A 137 -10.88 2.01 -11.20
C ILE A 137 -9.71 3.01 -11.38
N GLU A 138 -9.46 3.42 -12.62
CA GLU A 138 -8.33 4.27 -13.01
C GLU A 138 -8.31 5.65 -12.35
N ASN A 139 -9.45 6.15 -11.88
CA ASN A 139 -9.53 7.43 -11.19
C ASN A 139 -8.74 7.44 -9.86
N ALA A 140 -8.46 6.28 -9.28
CA ALA A 140 -7.57 6.15 -8.13
C ALA A 140 -6.09 6.30 -8.48
N PHE A 141 -5.74 6.11 -9.77
CA PHE A 141 -4.39 6.10 -10.32
C PHE A 141 -4.29 7.06 -11.52
N ASP A 142 -4.86 8.24 -11.34
CA ASP A 142 -4.91 9.29 -12.35
C ASP A 142 -3.51 9.79 -12.77
N LYS A 143 -3.45 10.56 -13.86
CA LYS A 143 -2.19 11.11 -14.38
C LYS A 143 -1.44 11.92 -13.34
N GLN A 144 -2.15 12.64 -12.47
CA GLN A 144 -1.53 13.43 -11.40
C GLN A 144 -0.82 12.55 -10.38
N THR A 145 -1.44 11.43 -9.98
CA THR A 145 -0.86 10.43 -9.09
C THR A 145 0.41 9.82 -9.70
N ILE A 146 0.38 9.49 -10.99
CA ILE A 146 1.54 8.96 -11.72
C ILE A 146 2.71 9.94 -11.67
N THR A 147 2.46 11.20 -12.03
CA THR A 147 3.49 12.25 -11.99
C THR A 147 4.05 12.45 -10.60
N ARG A 148 3.21 12.39 -9.56
CA ARG A 148 3.68 12.45 -8.17
C ARG A 148 4.57 11.27 -7.82
N ILE A 149 4.23 10.06 -8.26
CA ILE A 149 5.07 8.86 -8.05
C ILE A 149 6.41 9.03 -8.73
N GLU A 150 6.43 9.36 -10.03
CA GLU A 150 7.66 9.60 -10.82
C GLU A 150 8.58 10.63 -10.15
N ASN A 151 8.00 11.74 -9.68
CA ASN A 151 8.76 12.82 -9.03
C ASN A 151 9.25 12.46 -7.62
N ASN A 152 8.70 11.42 -6.98
CA ASN A 152 9.03 11.04 -5.61
C ASN A 152 9.69 9.65 -5.52
N LEU A 153 10.13 9.06 -6.64
CA LEU A 153 10.78 7.76 -6.64
C LEU A 153 12.00 7.69 -5.71
N GLY A 154 12.75 8.78 -5.56
CA GLY A 154 13.90 8.84 -4.65
C GLY A 154 13.55 9.11 -3.18
N ASN A 155 12.28 9.29 -2.85
CA ASN A 155 11.82 9.62 -1.50
C ASN A 155 10.83 8.57 -1.01
N LYS A 156 11.34 7.62 -0.20
CA LYS A 156 10.60 6.47 0.31
C LYS A 156 9.27 6.86 0.98
N ASP A 157 9.33 7.85 1.88
CA ASP A 157 8.18 8.22 2.71
C ASP A 157 7.11 8.94 1.87
N SER A 158 7.54 9.87 1.00
CA SER A 158 6.63 10.53 0.07
C SER A 158 5.99 9.53 -0.89
N LEU A 159 6.77 8.60 -1.44
CA LEU A 159 6.27 7.57 -2.34
C LEU A 159 5.25 6.66 -1.63
N MET A 160 5.55 6.24 -0.40
CA MET A 160 4.65 5.43 0.41
C MET A 160 3.34 6.15 0.72
N PHE A 161 3.41 7.44 1.05
CA PHE A 161 2.23 8.27 1.29
C PHE A 161 1.34 8.36 0.05
N ILE A 162 1.94 8.61 -1.13
CA ILE A 162 1.21 8.72 -2.39
C ILE A 162 0.53 7.39 -2.73
N ILE A 163 1.28 6.28 -2.68
CA ILE A 163 0.76 4.93 -2.96
C ILE A 163 -0.39 4.59 -2.02
N SER A 164 -0.22 4.81 -0.71
CA SER A 164 -1.25 4.55 0.31
C SER A 164 -2.52 5.35 0.05
N ASN A 165 -2.37 6.60 -0.39
CA ASN A 165 -3.51 7.45 -0.74
C ASN A 165 -4.27 6.95 -1.97
N SER A 166 -3.56 6.47 -2.98
CA SER A 166 -4.16 5.86 -4.17
C SER A 166 -4.93 4.59 -3.85
N TYR A 167 -4.39 3.71 -2.99
CA TYR A 167 -5.11 2.53 -2.53
C TYR A 167 -6.39 2.89 -1.77
N ARG A 168 -6.36 3.89 -0.88
CA ARG A 168 -7.58 4.35 -0.20
C ARG A 168 -8.62 4.90 -1.16
N LYS A 169 -8.21 5.65 -2.20
CA LYS A 169 -9.13 6.13 -3.25
C LYS A 169 -9.75 4.97 -4.03
N ALA A 170 -8.95 3.95 -4.37
CA ALA A 170 -9.45 2.77 -5.08
C ALA A 170 -10.46 1.99 -4.23
N ASP A 171 -10.14 1.75 -2.95
CA ASP A 171 -11.02 1.09 -1.99
C ASP A 171 -12.34 1.87 -1.81
N GLN A 172 -12.26 3.19 -1.61
CA GLN A 172 -13.45 4.05 -1.49
C GLN A 172 -14.31 3.99 -2.76
N TYR A 173 -13.69 4.08 -3.94
CA TYR A 173 -14.41 4.00 -5.22
C TYR A 173 -15.12 2.65 -5.39
N LEU A 174 -14.46 1.54 -5.06
CA LEU A 174 -15.06 0.21 -5.15
C LEU A 174 -16.28 0.08 -4.24
N LYS A 175 -16.19 0.60 -3.00
CA LYS A 175 -17.30 0.61 -2.04
C LYS A 175 -18.47 1.46 -2.52
N ASP A 176 -18.20 2.70 -2.95
CA ASP A 176 -19.23 3.64 -3.39
C ASP A 176 -19.99 3.15 -4.62
N ASN A 177 -19.37 2.27 -5.42
CA ASN A 177 -19.96 1.68 -6.63
C ASN A 177 -20.45 0.23 -6.43
N ASN A 178 -20.57 -0.26 -5.19
CA ASN A 178 -21.00 -1.63 -4.85
C ASN A 178 -20.18 -2.74 -5.53
N ARG A 179 -18.91 -2.48 -5.84
CA ARG A 179 -17.97 -3.42 -6.46
C ARG A 179 -17.13 -4.16 -5.43
N ASN A 180 -17.82 -4.66 -4.40
CA ASN A 180 -17.22 -5.36 -3.28
C ASN A 180 -16.58 -6.69 -3.73
N ASP A 181 -17.09 -7.29 -4.80
CA ASP A 181 -16.56 -8.50 -5.45
C ASP A 181 -15.13 -8.30 -5.99
N ILE A 182 -14.85 -7.13 -6.58
CA ILE A 182 -13.51 -6.78 -7.05
C ILE A 182 -12.61 -6.39 -5.89
N GLY A 183 -13.13 -5.60 -4.93
CA GLY A 183 -12.37 -5.19 -3.75
C GLY A 183 -11.84 -6.38 -2.95
N VAL A 184 -12.69 -7.38 -2.70
CA VAL A 184 -12.27 -8.57 -1.94
C VAL A 184 -11.19 -9.38 -2.65
N LEU A 185 -11.23 -9.47 -3.99
CA LEU A 185 -10.19 -10.16 -4.75
C LEU A 185 -8.85 -9.40 -4.71
N ILE A 186 -8.86 -8.07 -4.76
CA ILE A 186 -7.64 -7.26 -4.61
C ILE A 186 -7.03 -7.52 -3.21
N LEU A 187 -7.85 -7.56 -2.17
CA LEU A 187 -7.40 -7.89 -0.82
C LEU A 187 -6.82 -9.31 -0.74
N ALA A 188 -7.50 -10.29 -1.34
CA ALA A 188 -7.05 -11.69 -1.35
C ALA A 188 -5.68 -11.84 -2.05
N GLY A 189 -5.50 -11.21 -3.20
CA GLY A 189 -4.23 -11.24 -3.94
C GLY A 189 -3.09 -10.55 -3.19
N GLY A 190 -3.38 -9.41 -2.54
CA GLY A 190 -2.40 -8.71 -1.72
C GLY A 190 -1.98 -9.52 -0.49
N TRP A 191 -2.93 -10.12 0.22
CA TRP A 191 -2.66 -11.00 1.37
C TRP A 191 -1.84 -12.23 0.97
N LEU A 192 -2.20 -12.88 -0.14
CA LEU A 192 -1.50 -14.07 -0.61
C LEU A 192 -0.05 -13.76 -0.99
N GLU A 193 0.19 -12.68 -1.73
CA GLU A 193 1.55 -12.32 -2.18
C GLU A 193 2.44 -11.92 -0.99
N SER A 194 1.89 -11.12 -0.09
CA SER A 194 2.52 -10.75 1.18
C SER A 194 2.94 -11.98 1.98
N THR A 195 2.02 -12.92 2.17
CA THR A 195 2.29 -14.13 2.96
C THR A 195 3.27 -15.06 2.24
N TYR A 196 3.17 -15.17 0.91
CA TYR A 196 4.15 -15.88 0.09
C TYR A 196 5.56 -15.34 0.33
N MET A 197 5.76 -14.02 0.26
CA MET A 197 7.08 -13.43 0.52
C MET A 197 7.62 -13.78 1.91
N LEU A 198 6.78 -13.70 2.95
CA LEU A 198 7.18 -14.12 4.30
C LEU A 198 7.65 -15.58 4.32
N THR A 199 6.89 -16.49 3.70
CA THR A 199 7.25 -17.92 3.68
C THR A 199 8.58 -18.18 2.99
N GLN A 200 8.86 -17.51 1.88
CA GLN A 200 10.14 -17.67 1.17
C GLN A 200 11.31 -17.08 1.97
N LEU A 201 11.09 -15.93 2.63
CA LEU A 201 12.12 -15.27 3.44
C LEU A 201 12.39 -16.02 4.76
N SER A 202 11.40 -16.69 5.33
CA SER A 202 11.59 -17.60 6.46
C SER A 202 12.56 -18.74 6.09
N GLN A 203 12.36 -19.36 4.93
CA GLN A 203 13.20 -20.46 4.45
C GLN A 203 14.66 -20.07 4.26
N SER A 204 14.94 -18.82 3.85
CA SER A 204 16.30 -18.35 3.63
C SER A 204 17.00 -17.82 4.89
N SER A 205 16.25 -17.39 5.91
CA SER A 205 16.81 -16.65 7.06
C SER A 205 16.82 -17.40 8.39
N LYS A 206 15.96 -18.43 8.58
CA LYS A 206 15.68 -19.05 9.90
C LYS A 206 15.33 -18.03 11.00
N ASN A 207 14.74 -16.90 10.62
CA ASN A 207 14.36 -15.85 11.56
C ASN A 207 13.01 -16.19 12.22
N LYS A 208 13.04 -16.50 13.53
CA LYS A 208 11.85 -16.82 14.32
C LYS A 208 10.79 -15.71 14.33
N GLU A 209 11.18 -14.45 14.15
CA GLU A 209 10.22 -13.36 14.04
C GLU A 209 9.39 -13.49 12.77
N ILE A 210 10.01 -13.87 11.65
CA ILE A 210 9.30 -14.12 10.39
C ILE A 210 8.36 -15.32 10.56
N ASP A 211 8.82 -16.39 11.19
CA ASP A 211 7.99 -17.58 11.46
C ASP A 211 6.77 -17.22 12.32
N THR A 212 6.95 -16.37 13.33
CA THR A 212 5.86 -15.85 14.16
C THR A 212 4.84 -15.08 13.31
N ARG A 213 5.31 -14.20 12.42
CA ARG A 213 4.44 -13.41 11.53
C ARG A 213 3.66 -14.26 10.54
N ILE A 214 4.25 -15.36 10.06
CA ILE A 214 3.56 -16.34 9.21
C ILE A 214 2.42 -16.96 10.02
N GLY A 215 2.70 -17.47 11.22
CA GLY A 215 1.67 -18.09 12.05
C GLY A 215 0.55 -17.13 12.47
N GLU A 216 0.86 -15.85 12.66
CA GLU A 216 -0.12 -14.78 12.92
C GLU A 216 -1.12 -14.59 11.75
N GLN A 217 -0.87 -15.16 10.56
CA GLN A 217 -1.80 -15.11 9.43
C GLN A 217 -3.02 -16.03 9.58
N LYS A 218 -3.09 -16.87 10.62
CA LYS A 218 -4.26 -17.70 10.95
C LYS A 218 -5.57 -16.90 10.95
N HIS A 219 -5.67 -15.86 11.78
CA HIS A 219 -6.89 -15.06 11.89
C HIS A 219 -7.15 -14.13 10.70
N PRO A 220 -6.15 -13.48 10.09
CA PRO A 220 -6.34 -12.78 8.81
C PRO A 220 -6.92 -13.68 7.71
N LEU A 221 -6.49 -14.93 7.60
CA LEU A 221 -7.02 -15.89 6.64
C LEU A 221 -8.50 -16.23 6.92
N ASP A 222 -8.87 -16.50 8.17
CA ASP A 222 -10.27 -16.75 8.55
C ASP A 222 -11.18 -15.58 8.14
N ASN A 223 -10.73 -14.35 8.42
CA ASN A 223 -11.46 -13.15 8.07
C ASN A 223 -11.55 -12.98 6.54
N LEU A 224 -10.49 -13.28 5.80
CA LEU A 224 -10.47 -13.22 4.34
C LEU A 224 -11.47 -14.23 3.73
N ILE A 225 -11.48 -15.47 4.22
CA ILE A 225 -12.44 -16.50 3.81
C ILE A 225 -13.87 -16.04 4.10
N LYS A 226 -14.10 -15.42 5.26
CA LYS A 226 -15.43 -14.92 5.64
C LYS A 226 -15.96 -13.88 4.66
N ILE A 227 -15.13 -12.96 4.16
CA ILE A 227 -15.58 -11.94 3.19
C ILE A 227 -15.61 -12.44 1.74
N LEU A 228 -14.89 -13.51 1.41
CA LEU A 228 -14.99 -14.16 0.10
C LEU A 228 -16.20 -15.09 0.01
N SER A 229 -16.60 -15.72 1.12
CA SER A 229 -17.70 -16.70 1.19
C SER A 229 -19.01 -16.26 0.52
N PRO A 230 -19.49 -15.00 0.62
CA PRO A 230 -20.70 -14.57 -0.09
C PRO A 230 -20.65 -14.72 -1.61
N TYR A 231 -19.44 -14.74 -2.19
CA TYR A 231 -19.20 -14.85 -3.62
C TYR A 231 -18.96 -16.30 -4.10
N TYR A 232 -19.07 -17.30 -3.23
CA TYR A 232 -18.78 -18.71 -3.54
C TYR A 232 -19.50 -19.21 -4.80
N ASN A 233 -20.78 -18.84 -4.96
CA ASN A 233 -21.62 -19.27 -6.09
C ASN A 233 -21.57 -18.31 -7.29
N GLN A 234 -20.71 -17.28 -7.28
CA GLN A 234 -20.63 -16.31 -8.36
C GLN A 234 -20.00 -16.91 -9.62
N SER A 235 -18.97 -17.73 -9.47
CA SER A 235 -18.35 -18.48 -10.55
C SER A 235 -17.52 -19.65 -10.02
N LYS A 236 -17.08 -20.52 -10.93
CA LYS A 236 -16.20 -21.65 -10.60
C LYS A 236 -14.88 -21.17 -10.00
N GLU A 237 -14.33 -20.08 -10.51
CA GLU A 237 -13.08 -19.48 -10.04
C GLU A 237 -13.17 -18.99 -8.59
N TYR A 238 -14.30 -18.39 -8.20
CA TYR A 238 -14.54 -18.01 -6.80
C TYR A 238 -14.61 -19.24 -5.88
N ALA A 239 -15.39 -20.26 -6.26
CA ALA A 239 -15.50 -21.49 -5.50
C ALA A 239 -14.12 -22.15 -5.31
N GLU A 240 -13.34 -22.30 -6.39
CA GLU A 240 -12.01 -22.89 -6.34
C GLU A 240 -11.03 -22.11 -5.45
N LEU A 241 -11.05 -20.77 -5.50
CA LEU A 241 -10.22 -19.94 -4.63
C LEU A 241 -10.60 -20.10 -3.16
N ILE A 242 -11.89 -20.08 -2.85
CA ILE A 242 -12.36 -20.20 -1.46
C ILE A 242 -12.05 -21.59 -0.91
N ASP A 243 -12.27 -22.64 -1.70
CA ASP A 243 -11.97 -24.02 -1.29
C ASP A 243 -10.49 -24.20 -0.94
N VAL A 244 -9.56 -23.67 -1.75
CA VAL A 244 -8.11 -23.78 -1.45
C VAL A 244 -7.69 -22.92 -0.26
N LEU A 245 -8.36 -21.79 -0.01
CA LEU A 245 -8.10 -20.97 1.19
C LEU A 245 -8.62 -21.65 2.45
N ILE A 246 -9.78 -22.32 2.39
CA ILE A 246 -10.31 -23.14 3.49
C ILE A 246 -9.37 -24.32 3.78
N ASP A 247 -8.89 -25.02 2.75
CA ASP A 247 -7.89 -26.08 2.91
C ASP A 247 -6.58 -25.57 3.54
N LEU A 248 -6.17 -24.35 3.22
CA LEU A 248 -5.03 -23.71 3.88
C LEU A 248 -5.34 -23.37 5.35
N ALA A 249 -6.54 -22.90 5.66
CA ALA A 249 -6.96 -22.56 7.03
C ALA A 249 -6.89 -23.78 7.96
N TYR A 250 -7.24 -24.97 7.48
CA TYR A 250 -7.09 -26.20 8.27
C TYR A 250 -5.65 -26.50 8.69
N ASP A 251 -4.63 -26.10 7.91
CA ASP A 251 -3.25 -26.24 8.33
C ASP A 251 -2.86 -25.21 9.40
N PHE A 252 -3.38 -23.98 9.27
CA PHE A 252 -3.22 -22.93 10.29
C PHE A 252 -3.94 -23.28 11.60
N ASP A 253 -5.04 -24.04 11.55
CA ASP A 253 -5.76 -24.49 12.74
C ASP A 253 -4.88 -25.32 13.67
N GLY A 254 -3.91 -26.06 13.13
CA GLY A 254 -2.92 -26.81 13.90
C GLY A 254 -1.87 -25.96 14.63
N ILE A 255 -1.80 -24.65 14.39
CA ILE A 255 -0.89 -23.74 15.09
C ILE A 255 -1.51 -23.30 16.43
N ASP A 256 -0.75 -23.50 17.51
CA ASP A 256 -1.12 -23.06 18.85
C ASP A 256 -0.65 -21.62 19.11
N ILE A 257 -1.54 -20.79 19.65
CA ILE A 257 -1.24 -19.42 20.06
C ILE A 257 -1.53 -19.30 21.56
N ASN A 258 -0.47 -19.26 22.36
CA ASN A 258 -0.57 -19.13 23.81
C ASN A 258 -0.63 -17.67 24.22
N TYR A 259 -1.78 -17.23 24.71
CA TYR A 259 -1.96 -15.87 25.21
C TYR A 259 -1.77 -15.82 26.73
N THR A 260 -0.86 -14.97 27.19
CA THR A 260 -0.67 -14.63 28.60
C THR A 260 -1.09 -13.18 28.81
N TYR A 261 -2.21 -12.99 29.49
CA TYR A 261 -2.69 -11.66 29.84
C TYR A 261 -1.75 -10.95 30.83
N SER A 262 -1.47 -9.68 30.59
CA SER A 262 -0.86 -8.78 31.58
C SER A 262 -1.49 -7.40 31.45
N ALA A 263 -1.90 -6.81 32.57
CA ALA A 263 -2.54 -5.50 32.60
C ALA A 263 -1.66 -4.44 31.91
N PRO A 264 -2.22 -3.56 31.06
CA PRO A 264 -1.45 -2.55 30.34
C PRO A 264 -0.93 -1.47 31.29
N THR A 265 0.22 -0.87 30.94
CA THR A 265 0.79 0.28 31.66
C THR A 265 0.38 1.56 30.97
N VAL A 266 -0.21 2.51 31.72
CA VAL A 266 -0.61 3.82 31.19
C VAL A 266 0.36 4.90 31.67
N ASP A 267 1.11 5.48 30.75
CA ASP A 267 1.88 6.70 30.96
C ASP A 267 1.07 7.91 30.48
N VAL A 268 0.34 8.51 31.42
CA VAL A 268 -0.52 9.68 31.15
C VAL A 268 0.29 10.88 30.64
N LYS A 269 1.54 11.05 31.08
CA LYS A 269 2.37 12.21 30.75
C LYS A 269 2.80 12.17 29.29
N ASN A 270 3.17 10.99 28.80
CA ASN A 270 3.56 10.78 27.41
C ASN A 270 2.39 10.37 26.50
N LYS A 271 1.16 10.33 27.04
CA LYS A 271 -0.04 9.83 26.35
C LYS A 271 0.18 8.43 25.75
N LEU A 272 0.95 7.59 26.43
CA LEU A 272 1.36 6.27 25.96
C LEU A 272 0.66 5.18 26.77
N THR A 273 0.05 4.21 26.09
CA THR A 273 -0.44 2.97 26.72
C THR A 273 0.38 1.81 26.19
N VAL A 274 1.08 1.11 27.08
CA VAL A 274 1.89 -0.06 26.74
C VAL A 274 1.08 -1.32 27.02
N ILE A 275 0.85 -2.12 25.99
CA ILE A 275 0.22 -3.43 26.12
C ILE A 275 1.28 -4.43 26.61
N ASN A 276 1.06 -4.99 27.81
CA ASN A 276 2.03 -5.91 28.43
C ASN A 276 1.71 -7.38 28.18
N SER A 277 0.50 -7.71 27.69
CA SER A 277 0.12 -9.08 27.36
C SER A 277 1.06 -9.67 26.32
N LYS A 278 1.32 -10.97 26.42
CA LYS A 278 2.20 -11.71 25.52
C LYS A 278 1.41 -12.77 24.76
N SER A 279 1.67 -12.88 23.47
CA SER A 279 1.24 -14.02 22.66
C SER A 279 2.49 -14.78 22.23
N GLU A 280 2.53 -16.08 22.49
CA GLU A 280 3.58 -16.97 22.03
C GLU A 280 3.00 -17.92 20.98
N LEU A 281 3.56 -17.87 19.78
CA LEU A 281 3.16 -18.74 18.68
C LEU A 281 3.99 -20.03 18.71
N ILE A 282 3.33 -21.17 18.77
CA ILE A 282 3.97 -22.49 18.73
C ILE A 282 3.64 -23.13 17.39
N MET A 283 4.65 -23.17 16.53
CA MET A 283 4.60 -23.77 15.19
C MET A 283 5.85 -24.60 14.95
N THR A 284 5.66 -25.81 14.46
CA THR A 284 6.76 -26.70 14.08
C THR A 284 7.28 -26.39 12.68
N ASP A 285 8.55 -26.72 12.40
CA ASP A 285 9.15 -26.59 11.07
C ASP A 285 8.33 -27.33 9.99
N GLN A 286 7.73 -28.47 10.35
CA GLN A 286 6.90 -29.25 9.44
C GLN A 286 5.59 -28.51 9.09
N GLN A 287 4.94 -27.88 10.07
CA GLN A 287 3.74 -27.06 9.83
C GLN A 287 4.07 -25.85 8.96
N LEU A 288 5.15 -25.14 9.30
CA LEU A 288 5.64 -24.01 8.51
C LEU A 288 5.91 -24.43 7.05
N LYS A 289 6.55 -25.58 6.84
CA LYS A 289 6.82 -26.11 5.50
C LYS A 289 5.52 -26.42 4.75
N THR A 290 4.58 -27.11 5.38
CA THR A 290 3.28 -27.44 4.75
C THR A 290 2.54 -26.17 4.32
N ILE A 291 2.45 -25.18 5.20
CA ILE A 291 1.82 -23.88 4.93
C ILE A 291 2.53 -23.15 3.78
N SER A 292 3.86 -23.10 3.81
CA SER A 292 4.68 -22.48 2.76
C SER A 292 4.46 -23.11 1.39
N ASP A 293 4.41 -24.44 1.33
CA ASP A 293 4.20 -25.20 0.10
C ASP A 293 2.79 -24.95 -0.47
N LYS A 294 1.75 -24.95 0.39
CA LYS A 294 0.37 -24.64 -0.05
C LYS A 294 0.24 -23.20 -0.53
N ILE A 295 0.79 -22.22 0.18
CA ILE A 295 0.77 -20.82 -0.25
C ILE A 295 1.47 -20.66 -1.60
N SER A 296 2.62 -21.31 -1.79
CA SER A 296 3.33 -21.30 -3.07
C SER A 296 2.50 -21.91 -4.20
N ALA A 297 1.80 -23.01 -3.94
CA ALA A 297 0.90 -23.65 -4.90
C ALA A 297 -0.32 -22.78 -5.25
N ILE A 298 -0.94 -22.12 -4.26
CA ILE A 298 -2.06 -21.21 -4.47
C ILE A 298 -1.60 -20.01 -5.30
N ARG A 299 -0.48 -19.36 -4.92
CA ARG A 299 0.10 -18.25 -5.68
C ARG A 299 0.33 -18.64 -7.13
N LYS A 300 0.94 -19.80 -7.37
CA LYS A 300 1.22 -20.29 -8.72
C LYS A 300 -0.05 -20.33 -9.59
N LYS A 301 -1.17 -20.80 -9.06
CA LYS A 301 -2.45 -20.85 -9.79
C LYS A 301 -3.02 -19.46 -10.14
N ILE A 302 -2.63 -18.41 -9.42
CA ILE A 302 -3.15 -17.05 -9.60
C ILE A 302 -2.27 -16.23 -10.55
N VAL A 303 -0.96 -16.46 -10.53
CA VAL A 303 0.04 -15.65 -11.27
C VAL A 303 0.59 -16.31 -12.53
N ASP A 304 0.31 -17.60 -12.77
CA ASP A 304 0.67 -18.33 -14.00
C ASP A 304 -0.57 -18.60 -14.85
#